data_AF-A0A832J2H9-F1
#
_entry.id   AF-A0A832J2H9-F1
#
_cell.length_a   1.000
_cell.length_b   1.000
_cell.length_c   1.000
_cell.angle_alpha   90.00
_cell.angle_beta   90.00
_cell.angle_gamma   90.00
#
_symmetry.space_group_name_H-M   'P 1'
#
loop_
_entity.id
_entity.type
_entity.pdbx_description
1 polymer ?
#
loop_
_entity_poly.entity_id
_entity_poly.type
_entity_poly.pdbx_seq_one_letter_code
_entity_poly.pdbx_strand_id
1 'polypeptide(L)' 'MKNMKFRVSQWLDTSRDDVEEYPILYGIQANKEDGSGWIHLAEDGEPMCFDTPGKAGEKIKELERRFG' A
#
# COMPACT_ATOMS: atom_id res chain seq x y z
N MET A 1 2.32 0.56 20.01
CA MET A 1 2.49 1.00 18.61
C MET A 1 1.57 2.19 18.40
N LYS A 2 1.90 3.35 18.98
CA LYS A 2 1.15 4.59 18.75
C LYS A 2 1.94 5.36 17.68
N ASN A 3 1.28 5.92 16.68
CA ASN A 3 1.85 6.72 15.57
C ASN A 3 2.34 5.93 14.33
N MET A 4 1.65 4.88 13.89
CA MET A 4 1.86 4.45 12.49
C MET A 4 1.21 5.45 11.53
N LYS A 5 1.97 5.92 10.55
CA LYS A 5 1.46 6.68 9.40
C LYS A 5 1.30 5.76 8.22
N PHE A 6 0.23 5.94 7.46
CA PHE A 6 -0.06 5.17 6.26
C PHE A 6 -0.16 6.09 5.04
N ARG A 7 0.20 5.58 3.86
CA ARG A 7 -0.01 6.28 2.57
C ARG A 7 -0.22 5.31 1.43
N VAL A 8 -0.82 5.81 0.36
CA VAL A 8 -0.91 5.12 -0.93
C VAL A 8 0.35 5.42 -1.76
N SER A 9 0.86 4.40 -2.45
CA SER A 9 1.94 4.47 -3.41
C SER A 9 1.47 3.84 -4.73
N GLN A 10 1.71 4.50 -5.87
CA GLN A 10 1.32 4.01 -7.19
C GLN A 10 2.44 3.18 -7.81
N TRP A 11 2.11 1.97 -8.26
CA TRP A 11 3.05 1.03 -8.89
C TRP A 11 2.57 0.66 -10.28
N LEU A 12 3.50 0.29 -11.15
CA LEU A 12 3.19 -0.40 -12.39
C LEU A 12 3.12 -1.91 -12.12
N ASP A 13 2.04 -2.54 -12.52
CA ASP A 13 1.88 -3.98 -12.47
C ASP A 13 2.64 -4.64 -13.62
N THR A 14 3.88 -5.02 -13.37
CA THR A 14 4.73 -5.74 -14.31
C THR A 14 4.63 -7.26 -14.15
N SER A 15 3.55 -7.79 -13.55
CA SER A 15 3.35 -9.25 -13.43
C SER A 15 3.15 -9.94 -14.79
N ARG A 16 2.84 -9.15 -15.82
CA ARG A 16 2.64 -9.59 -17.19
C ARG A 16 3.60 -8.87 -18.12
N ASP A 17 4.45 -9.63 -18.80
CA ASP A 17 5.43 -9.08 -19.76
C ASP A 17 4.82 -8.78 -21.14
N ASP A 18 3.55 -9.15 -21.37
CA ASP A 18 2.88 -9.12 -22.68
C ASP A 18 1.87 -7.98 -22.86
N VAL A 19 2.03 -6.89 -22.10
CA VAL A 19 1.09 -5.76 -22.12
C VAL A 19 1.65 -4.55 -22.88
N GLU A 20 0.81 -3.89 -23.68
CA GLU A 20 1.16 -2.62 -24.32
C GLU A 20 1.26 -1.47 -23.30
N GLU A 21 0.47 -1.55 -22.22
CA GLU A 21 0.49 -0.63 -21.08
C GLU A 21 0.39 -1.40 -19.76
N TYR A 22 1.26 -1.06 -18.81
CA TYR A 22 1.24 -1.66 -17.47
C TYR A 22 0.12 -1.04 -16.62
N PRO A 23 -0.80 -1.85 -16.06
CA PRO A 23 -1.83 -1.35 -15.15
C PRO A 23 -1.22 -0.64 -13.95
N ILE A 24 -1.89 0.39 -13.43
CA ILE A 24 -1.50 1.04 -12.18
C ILE A 24 -2.15 0.32 -11.01
N LEU A 25 -1.33 -0.09 -10.05
CA LEU A 25 -1.75 -0.58 -8.75
C LEU A 25 -1.50 0.45 -7.66
N TYR A 26 -2.32 0.39 -6.61
CA TYR A 26 -2.27 1.30 -5.48
C TYR A 26 -1.85 0.51 -4.24
N GLY A 27 -0.55 0.47 -3.96
CA GLY A 27 0.03 -0.20 -2.80
C GLY A 27 -0.04 0.65 -1.52
N ILE A 28 -0.08 -0.01 -0.36
CA ILE A 28 -0.03 0.67 0.95
C ILE A 28 1.38 0.63 1.53
N GLN A 29 1.84 1.77 2.04
CA GLN A 29 3.06 1.88 2.84
C GLN A 29 2.74 2.35 4.25
N ALA A 30 3.54 1.88 5.22
CA ALA A 30 3.51 2.32 6.60
C ALA A 30 4.85 2.92 7.02
N ASN A 31 4.82 3.86 7.97
CA ASN A 31 5.99 4.43 8.62
C ASN A 31 5.74 4.49 10.13
N LYS A 32 6.70 4.02 10.93
CA LYS A 32 6.60 3.96 12.40
C LYS A 32 7.14 5.20 13.11
N GLU A 33 7.56 6.22 12.36
CA GLU A 33 8.23 7.44 12.82
C GLU A 33 9.53 7.20 13.64
N ASP A 34 10.13 6.02 13.51
CA ASP A 34 11.36 5.61 14.18
C ASP A 34 12.61 5.81 13.30
N GLY A 35 12.46 6.49 12.15
CA GLY A 35 13.51 6.67 11.16
C GLY A 35 13.65 5.51 10.16
N SER A 36 12.85 4.44 10.25
CA SER A 36 12.90 3.29 9.33
C SER A 36 12.48 3.61 7.89
N GLY A 37 11.95 4.80 7.64
CA GLY A 37 11.35 5.16 6.35
C GLY A 37 10.01 4.47 6.10
N TRP A 38 9.55 4.54 4.85
CA TRP A 38 8.29 3.95 4.42
C TRP A 38 8.50 2.51 3.96
N ILE A 39 7.73 1.58 4.52
CA ILE A 39 7.82 0.15 4.23
C ILE A 39 6.51 -0.29 3.60
N HIS A 40 6.58 -1.11 2.55
CA HIS A 40 5.41 -1.70 1.92
C HIS A 40 4.74 -2.73 2.82
N LEU A 41 3.42 -2.65 2.92
CA LEU A 41 2.64 -3.64 3.66
C LEU A 41 2.31 -4.83 2.76
N ALA A 42 2.23 -5.99 3.40
CA ALA A 42 1.79 -7.24 2.80
C ALA A 42 0.72 -7.89 3.69
N GLU A 43 -0.21 -8.61 3.07
CA GLU A 43 -1.25 -9.42 3.72
C GLU A 43 -1.23 -10.79 3.06
N ASP A 44 -1.18 -11.86 3.86
CA ASP A 44 -1.11 -13.26 3.37
C ASP A 44 0.06 -13.56 2.42
N GLY A 45 1.19 -12.86 2.60
CA GLY A 45 2.39 -13.05 1.78
C GLY A 45 2.40 -12.23 0.49
N GLU A 46 1.31 -11.55 0.16
CA GLU A 46 1.18 -10.74 -1.04
C GLU A 46 1.25 -9.24 -0.71
N PRO A 47 1.83 -8.40 -1.59
CA PRO A 47 1.78 -6.96 -1.44
C PRO A 47 0.33 -6.47 -1.30
N MET A 48 0.08 -5.59 -0.33
CA MET A 48 -1.23 -5.02 -0.13
C MET A 48 -1.48 -3.93 -1.19
N CYS A 49 -1.97 -4.35 -2.35
CA CYS A 49 -2.25 -3.50 -3.50
C CYS A 49 -3.73 -3.56 -3.91
N PHE A 50 -4.19 -2.47 -4.51
CA PHE A 50 -5.58 -2.31 -4.96
C PHE A 50 -5.62 -1.82 -6.40
N ASP A 51 -6.72 -2.11 -7.09
CA ASP A 51 -6.99 -1.67 -8.47
C ASP A 51 -7.43 -0.19 -8.57
N THR A 52 -7.75 0.44 -7.43
CA THR A 52 -8.28 1.80 -7.38
C THR A 52 -7.77 2.53 -6.14
N PRO A 53 -7.59 3.87 -6.22
CA PRO A 53 -7.15 4.66 -5.07
C PRO A 53 -8.22 4.69 -3.96
N GLY A 54 -9.50 4.56 -4.31
CA GLY A 54 -10.61 4.50 -3.35
C GLY A 54 -10.53 3.28 -2.43
N LYS A 55 -10.31 2.08 -2.98
CA LYS A 55 -10.15 0.86 -2.17
C LYS A 55 -8.92 0.93 -1.27
N ALA A 56 -7.80 1.44 -1.78
CA ALA A 56 -6.60 1.67 -0.98
C ALA A 56 -6.87 2.66 0.18
N GLY A 57 -7.62 3.73 -0.09
CA GLY A 57 -8.03 4.70 0.93
C GLY A 57 -8.91 4.10 2.03
N GLU A 58 -9.88 3.25 1.68
CA GLU A 58 -10.71 2.56 2.69
C GLU A 58 -9.88 1.62 3.57
N LYS A 59 -8.92 0.89 2.99
CA LYS A 59 -8.01 0.05 3.78
C LYS A 59 -7.09 0.89 4.68
N ILE A 60 -6.61 2.05 4.23
CA ILE A 60 -5.85 2.97 5.09
C ILE A 60 -6.67 3.39 6.30
N LYS A 61 -7.95 3.79 6.13
CA LYS A 61 -8.81 4.15 7.26
C LYS A 61 -8.99 3.00 8.25
N GLU A 62 -9.05 1.76 7.77
CA GLU A 62 -9.07 0.56 8.62
C GLU A 62 -7.78 0.41 9.42
N LEU A 63 -6.62 0.54 8.76
CA LEU A 63 -5.30 0.46 9.38
C LEU A 63 -5.07 1.57 10.41
N GLU A 64 -5.50 2.80 10.12
CA GLU A 64 -5.45 3.93 11.04
C GLU A 64 -6.29 3.68 12.29
N ARG A 65 -7.50 3.10 12.16
CA ARG A 65 -8.30 2.71 13.34
C ARG A 65 -7.65 1.62 14.18
N ARG A 66 -6.85 0.74 13.56
CA ARG A 66 -6.24 -0.43 14.22
C ARG A 66 -4.88 -0.11 14.85
N PHE A 67 -4.11 0.80 14.26
CA PHE A 67 -2.70 1.02 14.58
C PHE A 67 -2.29 2.48 14.75
N GLY A 68 -3.19 3.44 14.47
CA GLY A 68 -3.00 4.86 14.79
C GLY A 68 -3.15 5.11 16.29
#